data_AF-V2XHW4-F1
#
_entry.id   AF-V2XHW4-F1
#
_cell.length_a   1.000
_cell.length_b   1.000
_cell.length_c   1.000
_cell.angle_alpha   90.00
_cell.angle_beta   90.00
_cell.angle_gamma   90.00
#
_symmetry.space_group_name_H-M   'P 1'
#
loop_
_entity.id
_entity.type
_entity.pdbx_description
1 polymer ?
#
loop_
_entity_poly.entity_id
_entity_poly.type
_entity_poly.pdbx_seq_one_letter_code
_entity_poly.pdbx_strand_id
1 'polypeptide(L)'
;MNFENRLFLKPITIGVLMIIYTSILFFSEMLVYWVMTLFSFILLFFVNRKKTFSFITAYMLLFALIRIMNFLTLSGWIGSVYTMALIVVKLFPLWILVGIITEFNTSEIIASLRKLKLPNNLCVGVSIFIRFIPEYRNYLKEIKEGLKVRNISFNILKPLQSFEMYLVPLIYKAFDTANILTCSLITKGIEFDCEKTSYIDLSLTWRDYAVIMAGMVFIGITVWEKL
;
A
#
# COMPACT_ATOMS: atom_id res chain seq x y z
N MET A 1 22.76 1.21 -11.43
CA MET A 1 21.87 2.38 -11.66
C MET A 1 21.43 2.89 -10.30
N ASN A 2 21.88 4.10 -9.93
CA ASN A 2 22.03 4.57 -8.54
C ASN A 2 20.77 4.48 -7.66
N PHE A 3 20.93 3.81 -6.51
CA PHE A 3 19.92 3.59 -5.47
C PHE A 3 19.53 4.91 -4.75
N GLU A 4 20.46 5.88 -4.68
CA GLU A 4 20.26 7.16 -3.98
C GLU A 4 19.39 8.17 -4.74
N ASN A 5 19.30 8.09 -6.08
CA ASN A 5 18.58 9.08 -6.89
C ASN A 5 17.10 8.73 -7.16
N ARG A 6 16.59 7.59 -6.69
CA ARG A 6 15.18 7.19 -6.90
C ARG A 6 14.23 7.58 -5.78
N LEU A 7 14.71 7.90 -4.59
CA LEU A 7 13.85 8.16 -3.43
C LEU A 7 13.86 9.65 -3.06
N PHE A 8 12.98 10.41 -3.72
CA PHE A 8 12.67 11.78 -3.30
C PHE A 8 11.89 11.80 -1.96
N LEU A 9 11.13 10.73 -1.66
CA LEU A 9 10.24 10.60 -0.50
C LEU A 9 10.29 9.17 0.06
N LYS A 10 10.30 9.02 1.38
CA LYS A 10 10.26 7.69 2.03
C LYS A 10 8.83 7.14 2.13
N PRO A 11 8.64 5.80 2.15
CA PRO A 11 7.30 5.19 2.22
C PRO A 11 6.53 5.56 3.50
N ILE A 12 7.21 5.73 4.65
CA ILE A 12 6.61 6.23 5.90
C ILE A 12 5.93 7.58 5.67
N THR A 13 6.61 8.51 4.99
CA THR A 13 6.13 9.88 4.76
C THR A 13 4.78 9.86 4.04
N ILE A 14 4.64 8.99 3.04
CA ILE A 14 3.40 8.83 2.28
C ILE A 14 2.33 8.12 3.11
N GLY A 15 2.70 7.13 3.92
CA GLY A 15 1.78 6.48 4.87
C GLY A 15 1.20 7.46 5.89
N VAL A 16 2.03 8.34 6.46
CA VAL A 16 1.59 9.43 7.35
C VAL A 16 0.68 10.40 6.60
N LEU A 17 1.06 10.79 5.38
CA LEU A 17 0.24 11.67 4.54
C LEU A 17 -1.14 11.05 4.22
N MET A 18 -1.21 9.73 3.99
CA MET A 18 -2.49 9.04 3.80
C MET A 18 -3.39 9.15 5.02
N ILE A 19 -2.84 8.95 6.23
CA ILE A 19 -3.62 9.08 7.47
C ILE A 19 -4.16 10.51 7.58
N ILE A 20 -3.30 11.52 7.37
CA ILE A 20 -3.70 12.93 7.39
C ILE A 20 -4.81 13.20 6.36
N TYR A 21 -4.66 12.71 5.13
CA TYR A 21 -5.62 12.91 4.06
C TYR A 21 -6.96 12.24 4.35
N THR A 22 -6.96 11.04 4.94
CA THR A 22 -8.21 10.39 5.36
C THR A 22 -8.97 11.25 6.36
N SER A 23 -8.28 11.86 7.34
CA SER A 23 -8.90 12.77 8.30
C SER A 23 -9.46 14.03 7.63
N ILE A 24 -8.70 14.64 6.72
CA ILE A 24 -9.13 15.86 5.99
C ILE A 24 -10.34 15.58 5.11
N LEU A 25 -10.40 14.45 4.40
CA LEU A 25 -11.47 14.16 3.44
C LEU A 25 -12.87 14.10 4.08
N PHE A 26 -12.99 13.72 5.35
CA PHE A 26 -14.28 13.75 6.04
C PHE A 26 -14.79 15.17 6.28
N PHE A 27 -13.89 16.13 6.48
CA PHE A 27 -14.23 17.50 6.90
C PHE A 27 -13.94 18.58 5.85
N SER A 28 -13.34 18.21 4.71
CA SER A 28 -12.83 19.14 3.70
C SER A 28 -13.91 19.94 2.98
N GLU A 29 -13.67 21.24 2.90
CA GLU A 29 -14.25 22.20 1.95
C GLU A 29 -13.72 21.99 0.52
N MET A 30 -14.35 22.62 -0.47
CA MET A 30 -14.00 22.44 -1.88
C MET A 30 -12.56 22.91 -2.20
N LEU A 31 -12.12 24.03 -1.62
CA LEU A 31 -10.79 24.61 -1.89
C LEU A 31 -9.65 23.72 -1.38
N VAL A 32 -9.74 23.25 -0.13
CA VAL A 32 -8.74 22.35 0.45
C VAL A 32 -8.60 21.08 -0.38
N TYR A 33 -9.71 20.50 -0.85
CA TYR A 33 -9.68 19.30 -1.70
C TYR A 33 -8.88 19.52 -3.00
N TRP A 34 -9.07 20.65 -3.69
CA TRP A 34 -8.34 20.97 -4.91
C TRP A 34 -6.84 21.13 -4.67
N VAL A 35 -6.48 21.88 -3.61
CA VAL A 35 -5.07 22.09 -3.23
C VAL A 35 -4.40 20.76 -2.87
N MET A 36 -5.09 19.92 -2.11
CA MET A 36 -4.62 18.62 -1.67
C MET A 36 -4.42 17.65 -2.85
N THR A 37 -5.34 17.66 -3.81
CA THR A 37 -5.26 16.86 -5.04
C THR A 37 -4.10 17.33 -5.94
N LEU A 38 -3.93 18.64 -6.10
CA LEU A 38 -2.83 19.23 -6.85
C LEU A 38 -1.47 18.87 -6.21
N PHE A 39 -1.36 18.97 -4.89
CA PHE A 39 -0.17 18.56 -4.15
C PHE A 39 0.17 17.09 -4.38
N SER A 40 -0.83 16.19 -4.31
CA SER A 40 -0.61 14.76 -4.62
C SER A 40 -0.11 14.52 -6.05
N PHE A 41 -0.63 15.25 -7.03
CA PHE A 41 -0.14 15.15 -8.41
C PHE A 41 1.30 15.64 -8.56
N ILE A 42 1.69 16.72 -7.86
CA ILE A 42 3.08 17.18 -7.82
C ILE A 42 3.98 16.08 -7.25
N LEU A 43 3.59 15.46 -6.13
CA LEU A 43 4.36 14.36 -5.54
C LEU A 43 4.51 13.18 -6.52
N LEU A 44 3.43 12.74 -7.17
CA LEU A 44 3.48 11.66 -8.15
C LEU A 44 4.35 12.03 -9.37
N PHE A 45 4.34 13.29 -9.81
CA PHE A 45 5.15 13.78 -10.93
C PHE A 45 6.66 13.65 -10.66
N PHE A 46 7.09 13.91 -9.43
CA PHE A 46 8.49 13.74 -9.04
C PHE A 46 8.91 12.27 -8.93
N VAL A 47 7.98 11.36 -8.63
CA VAL A 47 8.27 9.93 -8.49
C VAL A 47 8.22 9.22 -9.84
N ASN A 48 7.12 9.34 -10.58
CA ASN A 48 6.98 8.70 -11.88
C ASN A 48 6.08 9.50 -12.84
N ARG A 49 6.70 10.15 -13.84
CA ARG A 49 6.01 10.96 -14.85
C ARG A 49 5.02 10.15 -15.69
N LYS A 50 5.33 8.89 -16.03
CA LYS A 50 4.45 8.07 -16.89
C LYS A 50 3.14 7.70 -16.17
N LYS A 51 3.23 7.27 -14.91
CA LYS A 51 2.04 7.02 -14.09
C LYS A 51 1.26 8.30 -13.85
N THR A 52 1.94 9.44 -13.64
CA THR A 52 1.28 10.74 -13.48
C THR A 52 0.34 11.05 -14.63
N PHE A 53 0.78 10.90 -15.88
CA PHE A 53 -0.10 11.13 -17.04
C PHE A 53 -1.31 10.18 -17.05
N SER A 54 -1.12 8.90 -16.71
CA SER A 54 -2.23 7.94 -16.62
C SER A 54 -3.25 8.31 -15.53
N PHE A 55 -2.80 8.81 -14.38
CA PHE A 55 -3.69 9.24 -13.30
C PHE A 55 -4.39 10.57 -13.63
N ILE A 56 -3.71 11.49 -14.31
CA ILE A 56 -4.32 12.75 -14.78
C ILE A 56 -5.41 12.46 -15.82
N THR A 57 -5.14 11.58 -16.80
CA THR A 57 -6.15 11.23 -17.80
C THR A 57 -7.34 10.51 -17.18
N ALA A 58 -7.11 9.61 -16.21
CA ALA A 58 -8.19 8.96 -15.45
C ALA A 58 -9.02 9.97 -14.65
N TYR A 59 -8.37 10.95 -14.00
CA TYR A 59 -9.06 12.02 -13.27
C TYR A 59 -9.92 12.90 -14.19
N MET A 60 -9.34 13.35 -15.30
CA MET A 60 -10.04 14.15 -16.33
C MET A 60 -11.26 13.40 -16.88
N LEU A 61 -11.12 12.10 -17.16
CA LEU A 61 -12.20 11.26 -17.66
C LEU A 61 -13.33 11.11 -16.62
N LEU A 62 -12.99 10.82 -15.36
CA LEU A 62 -13.97 10.75 -14.27
C LEU A 62 -14.69 12.08 -14.06
N PHE A 63 -13.96 13.19 -14.07
CA PHE A 63 -14.55 14.52 -13.92
C PHE A 63 -15.47 14.89 -15.09
N ALA A 64 -15.08 14.54 -16.33
CA ALA A 64 -15.91 14.72 -17.51
C ALA A 64 -17.19 13.87 -17.44
N LEU A 65 -17.10 12.61 -17.02
CA LEU A 65 -18.27 11.74 -16.81
C LEU A 65 -19.25 12.34 -15.80
N ILE A 66 -18.76 12.87 -14.68
CA ILE A 66 -19.59 13.53 -13.67
C ILE A 66 -20.28 14.77 -14.24
N ARG A 67 -19.56 15.58 -15.03
CA ARG A 67 -20.14 16.77 -15.67
C ARG A 67 -21.23 16.40 -16.68
N ILE A 68 -21.05 15.33 -17.45
CA ILE A 68 -22.06 14.81 -18.38
C ILE A 68 -23.29 14.31 -17.59
N MET A 69 -23.07 13.54 -16.52
CA MET A 69 -24.14 13.03 -15.67
C MET A 69 -24.92 14.15 -14.98
N ASN A 70 -24.28 15.26 -14.61
CA ASN A 70 -24.95 16.43 -14.03
C ASN A 70 -25.83 17.19 -15.04
N PHE A 71 -25.50 17.13 -16.34
CA PHE A 71 -26.31 17.75 -17.39
C PHE A 71 -27.58 16.95 -17.69
N LEU A 72 -27.55 15.63 -17.47
CA LEU A 72 -28.72 14.76 -17.53
C LEU A 72 -29.51 14.92 -16.23
N THR A 73 -30.69 15.54 -16.32
CA THR A 73 -31.58 15.83 -15.18
C THR A 73 -31.64 14.69 -14.15
N LEU A 74 -31.27 15.00 -12.90
CA LEU A 74 -31.18 14.07 -11.77
C LEU A 74 -32.60 13.60 -11.36
N SER A 75 -33.02 12.43 -11.83
CA SER A 75 -34.20 11.73 -11.28
C SER A 75 -33.88 10.27 -10.96
N GLY A 76 -34.40 9.78 -9.83
CA GLY A 76 -34.32 8.38 -9.41
C GLY A 76 -32.90 7.81 -9.28
N TRP A 77 -32.69 6.61 -9.83
CA TRP A 77 -31.46 5.80 -9.73
C TRP A 77 -30.22 6.49 -10.33
N ILE A 78 -30.40 7.44 -11.25
CA ILE A 78 -29.28 8.20 -11.83
C ILE A 78 -28.64 9.13 -10.78
N GLY A 79 -29.44 9.63 -9.84
CA GLY A 79 -28.95 10.44 -8.72
C GLY A 79 -28.06 9.64 -7.76
N SER A 80 -28.36 8.37 -7.50
CA SER A 80 -27.52 7.52 -6.63
C SER A 80 -26.20 7.12 -7.30
N VAL A 81 -26.21 6.89 -8.62
CA VAL A 81 -24.97 6.68 -9.39
C VAL A 81 -24.11 7.94 -9.39
N TYR A 82 -24.72 9.12 -9.50
CA TYR A 82 -24.03 10.40 -9.42
C TYR A 82 -23.36 10.62 -8.05
N THR A 83 -24.07 10.37 -6.94
CA THR A 83 -23.48 10.50 -5.60
C THR A 83 -22.36 9.49 -5.35
N MET A 84 -22.49 8.25 -5.84
CA MET A 84 -21.42 7.25 -5.79
C MET A 84 -20.18 7.73 -6.57
N ALA A 85 -20.37 8.26 -7.78
CA ALA A 85 -19.28 8.79 -8.60
C ALA A 85 -18.57 9.99 -7.93
N LEU A 86 -19.33 10.87 -7.25
CA LEU A 86 -18.76 11.96 -6.45
C LEU A 86 -17.89 11.44 -5.30
N ILE A 87 -18.29 10.37 -4.62
CA ILE A 87 -17.48 9.75 -3.56
C ILE A 87 -16.17 9.20 -4.15
N VAL A 88 -16.22 8.53 -5.30
CA VAL A 88 -15.02 8.01 -5.98
C VAL A 88 -14.05 9.14 -6.32
N VAL A 89 -14.54 10.27 -6.82
CA VAL A 89 -13.70 11.45 -7.08
C VAL A 89 -13.19 12.09 -5.79
N LYS A 90 -14.00 12.14 -4.73
CA LYS A 90 -13.56 12.64 -3.43
C LYS A 90 -12.40 11.81 -2.85
N LEU A 91 -12.37 10.51 -3.11
CA LEU A 91 -11.27 9.62 -2.69
C LEU A 91 -10.05 9.66 -3.61
N PHE A 92 -10.12 10.33 -4.77
CA PHE A 92 -9.06 10.36 -5.77
C PHE A 92 -7.66 10.78 -5.26
N PRO A 93 -7.49 11.80 -4.40
CA PRO A 93 -6.18 12.13 -3.83
C PRO A 93 -5.55 10.97 -3.04
N LEU A 94 -6.33 10.09 -2.40
CA LEU A 94 -5.79 8.88 -1.76
C LEU A 94 -5.33 7.84 -2.79
N TRP A 95 -6.09 7.65 -3.87
CA TRP A 95 -5.70 6.76 -4.97
C TRP A 95 -4.36 7.16 -5.60
N ILE A 96 -4.09 8.47 -5.70
CA ILE A 96 -2.79 8.99 -6.15
C ILE A 96 -1.68 8.57 -5.19
N LEU A 97 -1.87 8.74 -3.87
CA LEU A 97 -0.88 8.35 -2.86
C LEU A 97 -0.60 6.84 -2.89
N VAL A 98 -1.63 6.02 -3.05
CA VAL A 98 -1.48 4.57 -3.26
C VAL A 98 -0.67 4.28 -4.53
N GLY A 99 -0.92 5.01 -5.62
CA GLY A 99 -0.14 4.95 -6.84
C GLY A 99 1.36 5.20 -6.60
N ILE A 100 1.71 6.14 -5.71
CA ILE A 100 3.09 6.38 -5.30
C ILE A 100 3.64 5.20 -4.49
N ILE A 101 2.86 4.62 -3.56
CA ILE A 101 3.29 3.47 -2.74
C ILE A 101 3.70 2.27 -3.61
N THR A 102 3.00 2.04 -4.73
CA THR A 102 3.32 0.93 -5.65
C THR A 102 4.68 1.03 -6.33
N GLU A 103 5.34 2.19 -6.29
CA GLU A 103 6.69 2.36 -6.85
C GLU A 103 7.78 1.88 -5.90
N PHE A 104 7.49 1.77 -4.60
CA PHE A 104 8.49 1.31 -3.64
C PHE A 104 8.65 -0.19 -3.68
N ASN A 105 9.89 -0.63 -3.47
CA ASN A 105 10.14 -2.05 -3.29
C ASN A 105 9.54 -2.53 -1.98
N THR A 106 9.10 -3.78 -1.98
CA THR A 106 8.58 -4.45 -0.79
C THR A 106 9.53 -4.37 0.41
N SER A 107 10.84 -4.47 0.16
CA SER A 107 11.92 -4.33 1.14
C SER A 107 11.94 -2.95 1.81
N GLU A 108 11.65 -1.89 1.05
CA GLU A 108 11.66 -0.51 1.53
C GLU A 108 10.45 -0.23 2.41
N ILE A 109 9.29 -0.77 2.05
CA ILE A 109 8.07 -0.68 2.86
C ILE A 109 8.30 -1.36 4.22
N ILE A 110 8.87 -2.57 4.22
CA ILE A 110 9.24 -3.30 5.45
C ILE A 110 10.20 -2.49 6.32
N ALA A 111 11.25 -1.97 5.70
CA ALA A 111 12.27 -1.17 6.37
C ALA A 111 11.65 0.09 7.02
N SER A 112 10.70 0.70 6.32
CA SER A 112 9.94 1.86 6.80
C SER A 112 9.02 1.50 7.98
N LEU A 113 8.33 0.35 7.95
CA LEU A 113 7.49 -0.12 9.05
C LEU A 113 8.31 -0.39 10.32
N ARG A 114 9.55 -0.90 10.17
CA ARG A 114 10.47 -1.13 11.29
C ARG A 114 10.83 0.15 12.04
N LYS A 115 10.81 1.30 11.36
CA LYS A 115 11.11 2.60 11.96
C LYS A 115 10.00 3.17 12.84
N LEU A 116 8.78 2.66 12.75
CA LEU A 116 7.64 3.11 13.58
C LEU A 116 7.74 2.66 15.05
N LYS A 117 8.94 2.35 15.55
CA LYS A 117 9.21 1.83 16.91
C LYS A 117 8.34 0.64 17.29
N LEU A 118 8.02 -0.23 16.32
CA LEU A 118 7.45 -1.53 16.61
C LEU A 118 8.51 -2.41 17.29
N PRO A 119 8.12 -3.30 18.23
CA PRO A 119 9.08 -4.18 18.88
C PRO A 119 9.80 -5.00 17.81
N ASN A 120 11.12 -5.08 17.93
CA ASN A 120 12.00 -5.62 16.89
C ASN A 120 11.59 -7.03 16.42
N ASN A 121 11.03 -7.84 17.33
CA ASN A 121 10.51 -9.17 17.04
C ASN A 121 9.38 -9.15 16.01
N LEU A 122 8.44 -8.19 16.11
CA LEU A 122 7.37 -8.03 15.13
C LEU A 122 7.93 -7.58 13.77
N CYS A 123 8.89 -6.67 13.75
CA CYS A 123 9.48 -6.19 12.50
C CYS A 123 10.20 -7.32 11.73
N VAL A 124 10.92 -8.17 12.45
CA VAL A 124 11.58 -9.34 11.87
C VAL A 124 10.54 -10.32 11.31
N GLY A 125 9.50 -10.64 12.09
CA GLY A 125 8.41 -11.53 11.64
C GLY A 125 7.70 -11.02 10.38
N VAL A 126 7.32 -9.74 10.35
CA VAL A 126 6.67 -9.12 9.18
C VAL A 126 7.60 -9.11 7.96
N SER A 127 8.88 -8.75 8.16
CA SER A 127 9.88 -8.76 7.08
C SER A 127 10.00 -10.13 6.42
N ILE A 128 10.02 -11.17 7.26
CA ILE A 128 10.13 -12.56 6.84
C ILE A 128 8.86 -12.97 6.09
N PHE A 129 7.69 -12.78 6.69
CA PHE A 129 6.40 -13.10 6.07
C PHE A 129 6.32 -12.54 4.65
N ILE A 130 6.58 -11.24 4.50
CA ILE A 130 6.48 -10.57 3.20
C ILE A 130 7.52 -11.10 2.19
N ARG A 131 8.75 -11.40 2.62
CA ARG A 131 9.80 -11.98 1.76
C ARG A 131 9.43 -13.38 1.26
N PHE A 132 8.69 -14.17 2.06
CA PHE A 132 8.31 -15.54 1.72
C PHE A 132 7.02 -15.65 0.90
N ILE A 133 6.18 -14.60 0.81
CA ILE A 133 4.96 -14.60 -0.03
C ILE A 133 5.23 -15.08 -1.48
N PRO A 134 6.26 -14.58 -2.19
CA PRO A 134 6.55 -15.03 -3.56
C PRO A 134 6.92 -16.51 -3.63
N GLU A 135 7.61 -17.03 -2.62
CA GLU A 135 8.00 -18.44 -2.54
C GLU A 135 6.78 -19.33 -2.33
N TYR A 136 5.89 -18.98 -1.40
CA TYR A 136 4.64 -19.70 -1.19
C TYR A 136 3.73 -19.70 -2.43
N ARG A 137 3.74 -18.61 -3.21
CA ARG A 137 3.02 -18.56 -4.48
C ARG A 137 3.57 -19.59 -5.47
N ASN A 138 4.88 -19.80 -5.51
CA ASN A 138 5.48 -20.82 -6.38
C ASN A 138 5.19 -22.22 -5.85
N TYR A 139 5.28 -22.43 -4.54
CA TYR A 139 4.94 -23.70 -3.91
C TYR A 139 3.48 -24.11 -4.17
N LEU A 140 2.53 -23.16 -4.11
CA LEU A 140 1.13 -23.41 -4.48
C LEU A 140 0.97 -23.82 -5.95
N LYS A 141 1.79 -23.28 -6.87
CA LYS A 141 1.81 -23.73 -8.26
C LYS A 141 2.36 -25.14 -8.38
N GLU A 142 3.41 -25.48 -7.65
CA GLU A 142 3.99 -26.82 -7.62
C GLU A 142 2.97 -27.85 -7.10
N ILE A 143 2.25 -27.54 -6.02
CA ILE A 143 1.15 -28.38 -5.53
C ILE A 143 0.09 -28.57 -6.62
N LYS A 144 -0.31 -27.48 -7.29
CA LYS A 144 -1.31 -27.52 -8.34
C LYS A 144 -0.88 -28.41 -9.51
N GLU A 145 0.35 -28.28 -9.98
CA GLU A 145 0.89 -29.13 -11.05
C GLU A 145 1.05 -30.59 -10.59
N GLY A 146 1.45 -30.83 -9.34
CA GLY A 146 1.52 -32.17 -8.75
C GLY A 146 0.16 -32.88 -8.67
N LEU A 147 -0.90 -32.15 -8.30
CA LEU A 147 -2.27 -32.68 -8.28
C LEU A 147 -2.80 -32.95 -9.69
N LYS A 148 -2.43 -32.09 -10.66
CA LYS A 148 -2.76 -32.27 -12.07
C LYS A 148 -2.15 -33.54 -12.66
N VAL A 149 -0.90 -33.87 -12.33
CA VAL A 149 -0.25 -35.13 -12.74
C VAL A 149 -0.98 -36.36 -12.18
N ARG A 150 -1.53 -36.25 -10.98
CA ARG A 150 -2.31 -37.33 -10.34
C ARG A 150 -3.75 -37.45 -10.88
N ASN A 151 -4.11 -36.69 -11.92
CA ASN A 151 -5.48 -36.57 -12.45
C ASN A 151 -6.51 -36.14 -11.40
N ILE A 152 -6.07 -35.49 -10.32
CA ILE A 152 -6.95 -34.93 -9.29
C ILE A 152 -7.28 -33.50 -9.73
N SER A 153 -8.43 -33.32 -10.37
CA SER A 153 -8.94 -32.01 -10.72
C SER A 153 -9.57 -31.32 -9.50
N PHE A 154 -9.55 -29.98 -9.51
CA PHE A 154 -10.26 -29.19 -8.51
C PHE A 154 -11.76 -29.52 -8.62
N ASN A 155 -12.26 -30.33 -7.69
CA ASN A 155 -13.63 -30.78 -7.75
C ASN A 155 -14.50 -29.77 -6.99
N ILE A 156 -15.20 -28.91 -7.74
CA ILE A 156 -16.09 -27.87 -7.20
C ILE A 156 -17.20 -28.50 -6.33
N LEU A 157 -17.54 -29.77 -6.57
CA LEU A 157 -18.54 -30.53 -5.81
C LEU A 157 -18.05 -31.02 -4.44
N LYS A 158 -16.73 -31.03 -4.20
CA LYS A 158 -16.12 -31.41 -2.92
C LYS A 158 -15.05 -30.39 -2.50
N PRO A 159 -15.47 -29.17 -2.12
CA PRO A 159 -14.55 -28.10 -1.77
C PRO A 159 -13.70 -28.43 -0.55
N LEU A 160 -14.24 -29.11 0.48
CA LEU A 160 -13.46 -29.49 1.67
C LEU A 160 -12.27 -30.40 1.34
N GLN A 161 -12.51 -31.46 0.55
CA GLN A 161 -11.47 -32.41 0.18
C GLN A 161 -10.41 -31.76 -0.70
N SER A 162 -10.81 -30.86 -1.60
CA SER A 162 -9.88 -30.06 -2.39
C SER A 162 -9.05 -29.14 -1.48
N PHE A 163 -9.66 -28.46 -0.52
CA PHE A 163 -8.94 -27.60 0.43
C PHE A 163 -7.89 -28.37 1.23
N GLU A 164 -8.24 -29.53 1.77
CA GLU A 164 -7.32 -30.36 2.55
C GLU A 164 -6.04 -30.71 1.76
N MET A 165 -6.19 -31.06 0.47
CA MET A 165 -5.07 -31.39 -0.41
C MET A 165 -4.09 -30.24 -0.66
N TYR A 166 -4.54 -28.98 -0.61
CA TYR A 166 -3.66 -27.81 -0.74
C TYR A 166 -3.15 -27.31 0.61
N LEU A 167 -4.02 -27.34 1.64
CA LEU A 167 -3.77 -26.69 2.92
C LEU A 167 -2.81 -27.51 3.79
N VAL A 168 -2.95 -28.84 3.81
CA VAL A 168 -2.07 -29.73 4.59
C VAL A 168 -0.59 -29.61 4.17
N PRO A 169 -0.23 -29.73 2.87
CA PRO A 169 1.17 -29.54 2.44
C PRO A 169 1.68 -28.11 2.69
N LEU A 170 0.82 -27.11 2.52
CA LEU A 170 1.17 -25.71 2.75
C LEU A 170 1.51 -25.44 4.22
N ILE A 171 0.70 -25.96 5.15
CA ILE A 171 0.98 -25.89 6.58
C ILE A 171 2.30 -26.59 6.90
N TYR A 172 2.50 -27.80 6.38
CA TYR A 172 3.73 -28.55 6.61
C TYR A 172 4.97 -27.78 6.14
N LYS A 173 4.93 -27.24 4.92
CA LYS A 173 6.00 -26.39 4.38
C LYS A 173 6.23 -25.15 5.23
N ALA A 174 5.17 -24.55 5.78
CA ALA A 174 5.28 -23.39 6.64
C ALA A 174 5.97 -23.70 7.97
N PHE A 175 5.61 -24.81 8.62
CA PHE A 175 6.28 -25.27 9.84
C PHE A 175 7.75 -25.62 9.60
N ASP A 176 8.05 -26.34 8.52
CA ASP A 176 9.41 -26.68 8.14
C ASP A 176 10.28 -25.42 7.91
N THR A 177 9.76 -24.49 7.12
CA THR A 177 10.44 -23.20 6.84
C THR A 177 10.63 -22.39 8.13
N ALA A 178 9.63 -22.36 9.02
CA ALA A 178 9.72 -21.67 10.30
C ALA A 178 10.78 -22.29 11.21
N ASN A 179 10.90 -23.61 11.27
CA ASN A 179 11.93 -24.31 12.04
C ASN A 179 13.33 -24.00 11.52
N ILE A 180 13.56 -24.14 10.20
CA ILE A 180 14.84 -23.85 9.55
C ILE A 180 15.25 -22.40 9.82
N LEU A 181 14.30 -21.48 9.65
CA LEU A 181 14.51 -20.06 9.87
C LEU A 181 14.85 -19.77 11.34
N THR A 182 14.10 -20.33 12.29
CA THR A 182 14.34 -20.13 13.72
C THR A 182 15.72 -20.64 14.12
N CYS A 183 16.10 -21.86 13.70
CA CYS A 183 17.45 -22.39 13.90
C CYS A 183 18.53 -21.48 13.29
N SER A 184 18.30 -20.94 12.09
CA SER A 184 19.23 -20.02 11.42
C SER A 184 19.36 -18.66 12.13
N LEU A 185 18.28 -18.17 12.76
CA LEU A 185 18.28 -16.90 13.49
C LEU A 185 18.96 -17.05 14.86
N ILE A 186 18.71 -18.16 15.56
CA ILE A 186 19.35 -18.50 16.84
C ILE A 186 20.86 -18.65 16.64
N THR A 187 21.29 -19.42 15.63
CA THR A 187 22.73 -19.58 15.31
C THR A 187 23.42 -18.28 14.89
N LYS A 188 22.68 -17.32 14.36
CA LYS A 188 23.17 -15.95 14.07
C LYS A 188 23.12 -15.01 15.28
N GLY A 189 22.71 -15.49 16.46
CA GLY A 189 22.69 -14.72 17.69
C GLY A 189 21.57 -13.68 17.76
N ILE A 190 20.38 -13.96 17.19
CA ILE A 190 19.28 -12.97 17.21
C ILE A 190 18.80 -12.61 18.63
N GLU A 191 18.99 -13.52 19.60
CA GLU A 191 18.60 -13.36 21.00
C GLU A 191 19.60 -12.54 21.82
N PHE A 192 20.78 -12.24 21.25
CA PHE A 192 21.81 -11.49 21.96
C PHE A 192 21.38 -10.02 22.13
N ASP A 193 21.50 -9.51 23.36
CA ASP A 193 20.95 -8.22 23.80
C ASP A 193 21.89 -7.04 23.46
N CYS A 194 22.41 -7.05 22.23
CA CYS A 194 23.23 -5.99 21.67
C CYS A 194 22.41 -4.97 20.90
N GLU A 195 22.98 -3.77 20.71
CA GLU A 195 22.48 -2.83 19.72
C GLU A 195 22.51 -3.45 18.32
N LYS A 196 21.32 -3.70 17.76
CA LYS A 196 21.15 -4.29 16.43
C LYS A 196 21.27 -3.19 15.38
N THR A 197 22.29 -3.26 14.54
CA THR A 197 22.52 -2.32 13.43
C THR A 197 21.66 -2.66 12.20
N SER A 198 21.13 -1.66 11.52
CA SER A 198 20.37 -1.82 10.26
C SER A 198 21.28 -1.60 9.05
N TYR A 199 21.23 -2.49 8.07
CA TYR A 199 21.92 -2.31 6.77
C TYR A 199 21.26 -1.26 5.88
N ILE A 200 20.00 -0.91 6.14
CA ILE A 200 19.24 0.05 5.34
C ILE A 200 19.18 1.36 6.11
N ASP A 201 19.67 2.42 5.47
CA ASP A 201 19.69 3.76 6.03
C ASP A 201 18.31 4.43 5.88
N LEU A 202 17.55 4.38 6.96
CA LEU A 202 16.16 4.83 6.97
C LEU A 202 16.00 6.24 7.53
N SER A 203 17.08 6.96 7.86
CA SER A 203 17.09 8.36 8.35
C SER A 203 16.10 9.24 7.58
N LEU A 204 15.12 9.85 8.25
CA LEU A 204 14.18 10.72 7.54
C LEU A 204 14.96 11.92 7.04
N THR A 205 14.81 12.24 5.75
CA THR A 205 15.53 13.35 5.14
C THR A 205 14.75 14.64 5.44
N TRP A 206 15.41 15.80 5.40
CA TRP A 206 14.75 17.11 5.54
C TRP A 206 13.52 17.28 4.61
N ARG A 207 13.56 16.66 3.42
CA ARG A 207 12.44 16.64 2.46
C ARG A 207 11.21 15.89 2.98
N ASP A 208 11.39 14.80 3.73
CA ASP A 208 10.28 14.06 4.35
C ASP A 208 9.58 14.93 5.41
N TYR A 209 10.37 15.65 6.21
CA TYR A 209 9.85 16.60 7.20
C TYR A 209 9.08 17.75 6.53
N ALA A 210 9.57 18.29 5.41
CA ALA A 210 8.88 19.35 4.67
C ALA A 210 7.50 18.89 4.16
N VAL A 211 7.40 17.66 3.65
CA VAL A 211 6.13 17.09 3.16
C VAL A 211 5.14 16.81 4.30
N ILE A 212 5.62 16.29 5.43
CA ILE A 212 4.77 16.09 6.61
C ILE A 212 4.28 17.43 7.16
N MET A 213 5.15 18.45 7.19
CA MET A 213 4.78 19.80 7.60
C MET A 213 3.70 20.39 6.69
N ALA A 214 3.83 20.22 5.37
CA ALA A 214 2.79 20.65 4.43
C ALA A 214 1.44 19.95 4.70
N GLY A 215 1.46 18.64 4.99
CA GLY A 215 0.28 17.90 5.41
C GLY A 215 -0.36 18.45 6.70
N MET A 216 0.45 18.79 7.70
CA MET A 216 -0.04 19.40 8.95
C MET A 216 -0.64 20.79 8.73
N VAL A 217 -0.07 21.59 7.83
CA VAL A 217 -0.64 22.90 7.45
C VAL A 217 -2.02 22.73 6.82
N PHE A 218 -2.23 21.71 5.97
CA PHE A 218 -3.56 21.44 5.42
C PHE A 218 -4.59 21.11 6.50
N ILE A 219 -4.22 20.33 7.52
CA ILE A 219 -5.09 20.11 8.68
C ILE A 219 -5.41 21.45 9.36
N GLY A 220 -4.39 22.28 9.62
CA GLY A 220 -4.58 23.59 10.25
C GLY A 220 -5.57 24.47 9.49
N ILE A 221 -5.44 24.55 8.16
CA ILE A 221 -6.35 25.31 7.29
C ILE A 221 -7.78 24.76 7.40
N THR A 222 -7.95 23.44 7.37
CA THR A 222 -9.30 22.83 7.46
C THR A 222 -9.99 23.10 8.79
N VAL A 223 -9.22 23.16 9.89
CA VAL A 223 -9.76 23.47 11.21
C VAL A 223 -10.11 24.95 11.30
N TRP A 224 -9.27 25.83 10.75
CA TRP A 224 -9.49 27.28 10.76
C TRP A 224 -10.70 27.71 9.93
N GLU A 225 -10.91 27.13 8.74
CA GLU A 225 -12.08 27.43 7.90
C GLU A 225 -13.41 27.09 8.57
N LYS A 226 -13.39 26.23 9.60
CA LYS A 226 -14.59 25.70 10.26
C LYS A 226 -14.86 26.29 11.65
N LEU A 227 -13.92 27.08 12.18
CA LEU A 227 -13.99 27.73 13.50
C LEU A 227 -14.59 29.13 13.36
#